data_AF-A0A4S1WN98-F1
#
_entry.id   AF-A0A4S1WN98-F1
#
_cell.length_a   1.000
_cell.length_b   1.000
_cell.length_c   1.000
_cell.angle_alpha   90.00
_cell.angle_beta   90.00
_cell.angle_gamma   90.00
#
_symmetry.space_group_name_H-M   'P 1'
#
loop_
_entity.id
_entity.type
_entity.pdbx_description
1 polymer ?
#
loop_
_entity_poly.entity_id
_entity_poly.type
_entity_poly.pdbx_seq_one_letter_code
_entity_poly.pdbx_strand_id
1 'polypeptide(L)'
;MVISRIWFTAAQKVEMWERWKRGESISSISRSLDRRNKSGVQQIIGVRGGIAPPVRRRAARALRLEEREEISRGLASGLPMRAIARSLGRSPSTICREISHNGGARSYRAARADKQAWDRALRPKPCRLACLGRLRRRVAQKLALQWSPEQIAGWLKREHPSDPDMQISHEAIYRSLFIQSRGVLKKELTAHLRTRRQIRHAKGAQTPTGQGQILDMVSIRERPAEAEDRAVPGHWEGDLLIGAGDTRIATLVERHSRFTMLVKLTKRDSATAVTALARKIGKLPEELRRSLTWDQGKEMARHRSFTVATNVQVYFCDPRSPWQRGTNENTNGLLRQYLPRTTNLSRLSQAQLDAIALRLNQRPRKTLDFETPADRLDKVLQ
;
A
#
# COMPACT_ATOMS: atom_id res chain seq x y z
N MET A 1 -44.05 2.07 12.80
CA MET A 1 -42.83 2.54 13.48
C MET A 1 -41.94 3.28 12.49
N VAL A 2 -41.87 4.60 12.59
CA VAL A 2 -40.98 5.44 11.77
C VAL A 2 -39.53 5.12 12.15
N ILE A 3 -38.79 4.43 11.29
CA ILE A 3 -37.34 4.27 11.47
C ILE A 3 -36.72 5.63 11.16
N SER A 4 -36.59 6.48 12.19
CA SER A 4 -35.84 7.72 12.05
C SER A 4 -34.43 7.36 11.59
N ARG A 5 -33.98 7.96 10.49
CA ARG A 5 -32.57 7.91 10.11
C ARG A 5 -31.80 8.65 11.20
N ILE A 6 -31.32 7.93 12.21
CA ILE A 6 -30.55 8.51 13.31
C ILE A 6 -29.21 8.97 12.74
N TRP A 7 -29.09 10.26 12.47
CA TRP A 7 -27.85 10.88 12.03
C TRP A 7 -26.76 10.79 13.12
N PHE A 8 -25.49 10.64 12.74
CA PHE A 8 -24.39 10.68 13.70
C PHE A 8 -24.14 12.13 14.15
N THR A 9 -24.04 12.34 15.46
CA THR A 9 -23.64 13.63 16.03
C THR A 9 -22.17 13.95 15.69
N ALA A 10 -21.74 15.19 15.88
CA ALA A 10 -20.34 15.56 15.67
C ALA A 10 -19.40 14.76 16.58
N ALA A 11 -19.76 14.58 17.85
CA ALA A 11 -19.00 13.78 18.82
C ALA A 11 -18.90 12.30 18.40
N GLN A 12 -20.01 11.68 18.01
CA GLN A 12 -20.01 10.30 17.52
C GLN A 12 -19.16 10.12 16.26
N LYS A 13 -19.13 11.14 15.38
CA LYS A 13 -18.25 11.12 14.21
C LYS A 13 -16.76 11.17 14.59
N VAL A 14 -16.41 11.97 15.60
CA VAL A 14 -15.02 12.05 16.11
C VAL A 14 -14.62 10.71 16.72
N GLU A 15 -15.43 10.16 17.62
CA GLU A 15 -15.17 8.88 18.27
C GLU A 15 -15.01 7.74 17.25
N MET A 16 -15.90 7.67 16.25
CA MET A 16 -15.82 6.71 15.15
C MET A 16 -14.45 6.76 14.45
N TRP A 17 -13.94 7.96 14.14
CA TRP A 17 -12.65 8.12 13.47
C TRP A 17 -11.46 7.79 14.38
N GLU A 18 -11.57 8.02 15.69
CA GLU A 18 -10.56 7.61 16.65
C GLU A 18 -10.46 6.09 16.78
N ARG A 19 -11.60 5.41 16.95
CA ARG A 19 -11.65 3.93 17.01
C ARG A 19 -11.14 3.29 15.71
N TRP A 20 -11.51 3.85 14.56
CA TRP A 20 -10.97 3.42 13.27
C TRP A 20 -9.44 3.56 13.19
N LYS A 21 -8.88 4.66 13.71
CA LYS A 21 -7.42 4.85 13.78
C LYS A 21 -6.74 3.84 14.69
N ARG A 22 -7.40 3.39 15.76
CA ARG A 22 -6.91 2.31 16.65
C ARG A 22 -6.97 0.92 16.01
N GLY A 23 -7.54 0.79 14.81
CA GLY A 23 -7.61 -0.47 14.07
C GLY A 23 -8.85 -1.30 14.36
N GLU A 24 -9.83 -0.76 15.08
CA GLU A 24 -11.09 -1.44 15.34
C GLU A 24 -11.87 -1.70 14.05
N SER A 25 -12.57 -2.84 13.98
CA SER A 25 -13.40 -3.19 12.82
C SER A 25 -14.65 -2.31 12.73
N ILE A 26 -15.18 -2.11 11.51
CA ILE A 26 -16.44 -1.39 11.28
C ILE A 26 -17.59 -1.95 12.14
N SER A 27 -17.62 -3.28 12.32
CA SER A 27 -18.62 -3.95 13.16
C SER A 27 -18.41 -3.71 14.66
N SER A 28 -17.16 -3.53 15.10
CA SER A 28 -16.83 -3.14 16.48
C SER A 28 -17.30 -1.71 16.75
N ILE A 29 -16.95 -0.79 15.85
CA ILE A 29 -17.27 0.63 15.97
C ILE A 29 -18.79 0.87 15.93
N SER A 30 -19.51 0.10 15.11
CA SER A 30 -20.98 0.16 15.07
C SER A 30 -21.60 -0.20 16.42
N ARG A 31 -21.10 -1.27 17.07
CA ARG A 31 -21.60 -1.73 18.37
C ARG A 31 -21.30 -0.72 19.47
N SER A 32 -20.11 -0.13 19.48
CA SER A 32 -19.73 0.87 20.49
C SER A 32 -20.50 2.18 20.39
N LEU A 33 -21.15 2.46 19.25
CA LEU A 33 -21.96 3.66 19.02
C LEU A 33 -23.47 3.36 19.11
N ASP A 34 -23.83 2.21 19.70
CA ASP A 34 -25.18 1.69 19.86
C ASP A 34 -25.98 1.64 18.54
N ARG A 35 -25.29 1.33 17.44
CA ARG A 35 -25.91 1.24 16.11
C ARG A 35 -26.26 -0.20 15.79
N ARG A 36 -27.55 -0.43 15.52
CA ARG A 36 -28.12 -1.71 15.07
C ARG A 36 -27.45 -2.27 13.81
N ASN A 37 -26.94 -1.41 12.94
CA ASN A 37 -26.26 -1.83 11.71
C ASN A 37 -24.98 -1.04 11.43
N LYS A 38 -24.08 -1.70 10.71
CA LYS A 38 -22.77 -1.17 10.36
C LYS A 38 -22.76 -0.24 9.13
N SER A 39 -23.89 -0.13 8.42
CA SER A 39 -23.96 0.55 7.12
C SER A 39 -23.65 2.05 7.24
N GLY A 40 -24.14 2.71 8.29
CA GLY A 40 -23.85 4.12 8.54
C GLY A 40 -22.36 4.40 8.78
N VAL A 41 -21.72 3.58 9.62
CA VAL A 41 -20.27 3.65 9.87
C VAL A 41 -19.49 3.37 8.59
N GLN A 42 -19.87 2.31 7.86
CA GLN A 42 -19.25 1.94 6.59
C GLN A 42 -19.35 3.05 5.54
N GLN A 43 -20.50 3.72 5.44
CA GLN A 43 -20.71 4.82 4.50
C GLN A 43 -19.82 6.02 4.86
N ILE A 44 -19.77 6.44 6.12
CA ILE A 44 -18.96 7.62 6.52
C ILE A 44 -17.46 7.35 6.33
N ILE A 45 -16.99 6.17 6.76
CA ILE A 45 -15.59 5.78 6.60
C ILE A 45 -15.26 5.59 5.11
N GLY A 46 -16.14 4.92 4.36
CA GLY A 46 -15.96 4.57 2.95
C GLY A 46 -15.90 5.78 2.01
N VAL A 47 -16.75 6.79 2.20
CA VAL A 47 -16.73 8.02 1.39
C VAL A 47 -15.39 8.75 1.45
N ARG A 48 -14.69 8.63 2.59
CA ARG A 48 -13.36 9.23 2.80
C ARG A 48 -12.22 8.22 2.59
N GLY A 49 -12.52 7.01 2.14
CA GLY A 49 -11.51 5.98 1.88
C GLY A 49 -10.80 5.47 3.13
N GLY A 50 -11.38 5.65 4.32
CA GLY A 50 -10.76 5.31 5.59
C GLY A 50 -9.75 6.34 6.11
N ILE A 51 -9.71 7.53 5.51
CA ILE A 51 -8.83 8.63 5.93
C ILE A 51 -9.65 9.63 6.74
N ALA A 52 -9.33 9.75 8.02
CA ALA A 52 -9.98 10.71 8.89
C ALA A 52 -9.77 12.15 8.38
N PRO A 53 -10.83 12.97 8.29
CA PRO A 53 -10.67 14.37 7.92
C PRO A 53 -9.88 15.11 9.00
N PRO A 54 -9.08 16.12 8.63
CA PRO A 54 -8.44 16.99 9.62
C PRO A 54 -9.51 17.71 10.44
N VAL A 55 -9.25 17.89 11.73
CA VAL A 55 -10.10 18.70 12.60
C VAL A 55 -10.08 20.13 12.09
N ARG A 56 -11.26 20.68 11.78
CA ARG A 56 -11.37 22.04 11.27
C ARG A 56 -11.11 23.00 12.43
N ARG A 57 -10.18 23.92 12.24
CA ARG A 57 -9.87 25.00 13.20
C ARG A 57 -10.04 26.33 12.50
N ARG A 58 -10.58 27.32 13.22
CA ARG A 58 -10.63 28.70 12.75
C ARG A 58 -9.29 29.36 13.02
N ALA A 59 -8.91 30.29 12.15
CA ALA A 59 -7.80 31.19 12.44
C ALA A 59 -8.19 32.10 13.62
N ALA A 60 -7.24 32.44 14.50
CA ALA A 60 -7.49 33.27 15.68
C ALA A 60 -8.12 34.64 15.33
N ARG A 61 -7.78 35.18 14.16
CA ARG A 61 -8.31 36.44 13.61
C ARG A 61 -9.68 36.34 12.93
N ALA A 62 -10.23 35.14 12.75
CA ALA A 62 -11.53 34.96 12.12
C ALA A 62 -12.64 35.32 13.11
N LEU A 63 -13.69 35.99 12.63
CA LEU A 63 -14.90 36.23 13.43
C LEU A 63 -15.45 34.88 13.92
N ARG A 64 -15.89 34.84 15.17
CA ARG A 64 -16.62 33.71 15.76
C ARG A 64 -18.12 33.81 15.47
N LEU A 65 -18.89 32.82 15.90
CA LEU A 65 -20.34 32.83 15.68
C LEU A 65 -20.99 33.95 16.49
N GLU A 66 -20.56 34.11 17.74
CA GLU A 66 -21.08 35.11 18.67
C GLU A 66 -20.86 36.53 18.12
N GLU A 67 -19.68 36.79 17.57
CA GLU A 67 -19.37 38.06 16.90
C GLU A 67 -20.24 38.28 15.65
N ARG A 68 -20.54 37.21 14.89
CA ARG A 68 -21.45 37.31 13.73
C ARG A 68 -22.89 37.56 14.14
N GLU A 69 -23.33 37.04 15.29
CA GLU A 69 -24.65 37.30 15.86
C GLU A 69 -24.79 38.76 16.27
N GLU A 70 -23.76 39.34 16.88
CA GLU A 70 -23.74 40.77 17.20
C GLU A 70 -23.73 41.65 15.95
N ILE A 71 -23.03 41.26 14.89
CA ILE A 71 -23.14 41.95 13.59
C ILE A 71 -24.59 41.88 13.08
N SER A 72 -25.21 40.70 13.16
CA SER A 72 -26.58 40.51 12.67
C SER A 72 -27.60 41.34 13.45
N ARG A 73 -27.47 41.39 14.79
CA ARG A 73 -28.33 42.20 15.67
C ARG A 73 -28.10 43.69 15.46
N GLY A 74 -26.83 44.11 15.42
CA GLY A 74 -26.49 45.52 15.20
C GLY A 74 -27.01 46.05 13.87
N LEU A 75 -26.96 45.25 12.79
CA LEU A 75 -27.56 45.64 11.51
C LEU A 75 -29.09 45.71 11.56
N ALA A 76 -29.75 44.77 12.26
CA ALA A 76 -31.20 44.79 12.42
C ALA A 76 -31.67 46.01 13.22
N SER A 77 -30.87 46.45 14.19
CA SER A 77 -31.10 47.66 14.99
C SER A 77 -30.65 48.96 14.30
N GLY A 78 -30.21 48.91 13.05
CA GLY A 78 -29.80 50.11 12.29
C GLY A 78 -28.47 50.73 12.73
N LEU A 79 -27.64 50.02 13.50
CA LEU A 79 -26.35 50.55 13.95
C LEU A 79 -25.37 50.73 12.78
N PRO A 80 -24.56 51.81 12.78
CA PRO A 80 -23.52 51.99 11.77
C PRO A 80 -22.41 50.94 11.94
N MET A 81 -21.84 50.46 10.83
CA MET A 81 -20.81 49.41 10.83
C MET A 81 -19.60 49.73 11.73
N ARG A 82 -19.23 51.01 11.84
CA ARG A 82 -18.15 51.47 12.73
C ARG A 82 -18.50 51.32 14.22
N ALA A 83 -19.76 51.45 14.61
CA ALA A 83 -20.19 51.20 15.98
C ALA A 83 -20.12 49.71 16.31
N ILE A 84 -20.61 48.86 15.39
CA ILE A 84 -20.51 47.38 15.50
C ILE A 84 -19.04 46.94 15.58
N ALA A 85 -18.17 47.55 14.79
CA ALA A 85 -16.73 47.25 14.82
C ALA A 85 -16.08 47.60 16.17
N ARG A 86 -16.42 48.76 16.73
CA ARG A 86 -15.92 49.19 18.06
C ARG A 86 -16.41 48.27 19.17
N SER A 87 -17.69 47.91 19.20
CA SER A 87 -18.24 47.03 20.24
C SER A 87 -17.61 45.64 20.23
N LEU A 88 -17.23 45.14 19.06
CA LEU A 88 -16.57 43.84 18.90
C LEU A 88 -15.04 43.90 19.02
N GLY A 89 -14.43 45.08 19.17
CA GLY A 89 -12.97 45.23 19.14
C GLY A 89 -12.35 44.79 17.81
N ARG A 90 -13.06 44.99 16.69
CA ARG A 90 -12.63 44.60 15.33
C ARG A 90 -12.41 45.82 14.44
N SER A 91 -11.61 45.63 13.39
CA SER A 91 -11.44 46.68 12.38
C SER A 91 -12.75 46.92 11.61
N PRO A 92 -13.12 48.17 11.29
CA PRO A 92 -14.29 48.46 10.44
C PRO A 92 -14.24 47.74 9.09
N SER A 93 -13.04 47.59 8.51
CA SER A 93 -12.84 46.87 7.25
C SER A 93 -13.17 45.38 7.36
N THR A 94 -12.96 44.74 8.53
CA THR A 94 -13.36 43.35 8.77
C THR A 94 -14.88 43.21 8.71
N ILE A 95 -15.60 44.08 9.41
CA ILE A 95 -17.07 44.08 9.47
C ILE A 95 -17.65 44.37 8.09
N CYS A 96 -17.14 45.39 7.39
CA CYS A 96 -17.54 45.73 6.03
C CYS A 96 -17.38 44.53 5.08
N ARG A 97 -16.19 43.91 5.02
CA ARG A 97 -15.92 42.76 4.15
C ARG A 97 -16.80 41.55 4.49
N GLU A 98 -17.02 41.28 5.77
CA GLU A 98 -17.90 40.20 6.23
C GLU A 98 -19.34 40.44 5.74
N ILE A 99 -19.87 41.64 5.90
CA ILE A 99 -21.22 41.99 5.47
C ILE A 99 -21.34 41.88 3.94
N SER A 100 -20.42 42.49 3.20
CA SER A 100 -20.42 42.46 1.73
C SER A 100 -20.32 41.04 1.18
N HIS A 101 -19.46 40.18 1.74
CA HIS A 101 -19.32 38.79 1.30
C HIS A 101 -20.57 37.93 1.55
N ASN A 102 -21.43 38.34 2.49
CA ASN A 102 -22.57 37.54 2.93
C ASN A 102 -23.92 38.17 2.52
N GLY A 103 -23.94 38.95 1.44
CA GLY A 103 -25.16 39.47 0.82
C GLY A 103 -25.56 40.88 1.24
N GLY A 104 -24.69 41.62 1.94
CA GLY A 104 -24.95 43.00 2.34
C GLY A 104 -25.84 43.12 3.58
N ALA A 105 -26.04 44.35 4.05
CA ALA A 105 -26.67 44.64 5.35
C ALA A 105 -28.09 44.06 5.49
N ARG A 106 -28.90 44.13 4.43
CA ARG A 106 -30.31 43.67 4.45
C ARG A 106 -30.44 42.14 4.53
N SER A 107 -29.54 41.41 3.87
CA SER A 107 -29.60 39.96 3.75
C SER A 107 -28.67 39.21 4.70
N TYR A 108 -27.84 39.94 5.46
CA TYR A 108 -26.89 39.34 6.38
C TYR A 108 -27.59 38.49 7.45
N ARG A 109 -27.10 37.27 7.67
CA ARG A 109 -27.58 36.34 8.71
C ARG A 109 -26.39 35.62 9.33
N ALA A 110 -26.25 35.71 10.65
CA ALA A 110 -25.11 35.18 11.39
C ALA A 110 -24.83 33.69 11.10
N ALA A 111 -25.83 32.82 11.27
CA ALA A 111 -25.67 31.37 11.07
C ALA A 111 -25.28 31.00 9.63
N ARG A 112 -25.86 31.69 8.64
CA ARG A 112 -25.54 31.49 7.22
C ARG A 112 -24.12 31.95 6.91
N ALA A 113 -23.73 33.12 7.41
CA ALA A 113 -22.39 33.67 7.25
C ALA A 113 -21.33 32.78 7.91
N ASP A 114 -21.65 32.24 9.09
CA ASP A 114 -20.77 31.33 9.81
C ASP A 114 -20.54 30.01 9.07
N LYS A 115 -21.62 29.41 8.55
CA LYS A 115 -21.55 28.22 7.69
C LYS A 115 -20.70 28.47 6.43
N GLN A 116 -20.92 29.60 5.75
CA GLN A 116 -20.14 29.96 4.56
C GLN A 116 -18.66 30.22 4.89
N ALA A 117 -18.35 30.82 6.03
CA ALA A 117 -16.98 31.03 6.48
C ALA A 117 -16.26 29.69 6.69
N TRP A 118 -16.94 28.74 7.35
CA TRP A 118 -16.48 27.37 7.47
C TRP A 118 -16.24 26.74 6.09
N ASP A 119 -17.21 26.79 5.18
CA ASP A 119 -17.12 26.14 3.87
C ASP A 119 -15.98 26.73 3.02
N ARG A 120 -15.82 28.06 3.00
CA ARG A 120 -14.70 28.74 2.33
C ARG A 120 -13.35 28.38 2.93
N ALA A 121 -13.28 28.11 4.24
CA ALA A 121 -12.04 27.70 4.90
C ALA A 121 -11.51 26.33 4.40
N LEU A 122 -12.34 25.52 3.72
CA LEU A 122 -11.89 24.24 3.14
C LEU A 122 -10.83 24.43 2.04
N ARG A 123 -10.85 25.56 1.32
CA ARG A 123 -9.91 25.94 0.25
C ARG A 123 -9.42 24.73 -0.57
N PRO A 124 -10.33 24.01 -1.25
CA PRO A 124 -9.98 22.77 -1.93
C PRO A 124 -8.96 23.08 -3.04
N LYS A 125 -7.75 22.54 -2.91
CA LYS A 125 -6.74 22.60 -3.97
C LYS A 125 -6.95 21.41 -4.92
N PRO A 126 -6.91 21.62 -6.25
CA PRO A 126 -6.90 20.50 -7.19
C PRO A 126 -5.69 19.62 -6.88
N CYS A 127 -5.87 18.30 -6.90
CA CYS A 127 -4.76 17.40 -6.62
C CYS A 127 -3.83 17.32 -7.84
N ARG A 128 -2.55 17.01 -7.62
CA ARG A 128 -1.51 16.99 -8.67
C ARG A 128 -1.89 16.12 -9.88
N LEU A 129 -2.51 14.97 -9.65
CA LEU A 129 -2.98 14.08 -10.72
C LEU A 129 -4.16 14.65 -11.53
N ALA A 130 -4.96 15.56 -10.97
CA ALA A 130 -6.01 16.24 -11.71
C ALA A 130 -5.42 17.28 -12.67
N CYS A 131 -4.36 17.97 -12.25
CA CYS A 131 -3.68 18.99 -13.05
C CYS A 131 -2.78 18.39 -14.13
N LEU A 132 -2.11 17.25 -13.83
CA LEU A 132 -1.07 16.69 -14.69
C LEU A 132 -1.53 15.40 -15.38
N GLY A 133 -2.08 15.54 -16.59
CA GLY A 133 -2.62 14.42 -17.37
C GLY A 133 -1.58 13.36 -17.75
N ARG A 134 -0.34 13.76 -18.05
CA ARG A 134 0.78 12.83 -18.36
C ARG A 134 1.14 11.97 -17.15
N LEU A 135 1.34 12.59 -15.99
CA LEU A 135 1.60 11.91 -14.73
C LEU A 135 0.45 10.94 -14.37
N ARG A 136 -0.81 11.39 -14.48
CA ARG A 136 -1.99 10.55 -14.25
C ARG A 136 -2.02 9.30 -15.10
N ARG A 137 -1.76 9.43 -16.42
CA ARG A 137 -1.72 8.29 -17.33
C ARG A 137 -0.62 7.30 -16.94
N ARG A 138 0.58 7.81 -16.62
CA ARG A 138 1.71 6.95 -16.22
C ARG A 138 1.44 6.19 -14.93
N VAL A 139 0.88 6.86 -13.92
CA VAL A 139 0.47 6.23 -12.66
C VAL A 139 -0.59 5.15 -12.91
N ALA A 140 -1.61 5.43 -13.73
CA ALA A 140 -2.66 4.46 -14.06
C ALA A 140 -2.11 3.21 -14.79
N GLN A 141 -1.21 3.41 -15.76
CA GLN A 141 -0.55 2.32 -16.49
C GLN A 141 0.25 1.41 -15.54
N LYS A 142 1.08 1.98 -14.66
CA LYS A 142 1.87 1.18 -13.72
C LYS A 142 1.02 0.50 -12.64
N LEU A 143 -0.09 1.13 -12.22
CA LEU A 143 -1.07 0.47 -11.35
C LEU A 143 -1.72 -0.73 -12.03
N ALA A 144 -2.06 -0.64 -13.32
CA ALA A 144 -2.60 -1.78 -14.08
C ALA A 144 -1.61 -2.95 -14.16
N LEU A 145 -0.31 -2.66 -14.16
CA LEU A 145 0.77 -3.64 -14.02
C LEU A 145 0.98 -4.13 -12.58
N GLN A 146 0.05 -3.83 -11.66
CA GLN A 146 0.06 -4.29 -10.27
C GLN A 146 1.21 -3.74 -9.41
N TRP A 147 1.82 -2.63 -9.83
CA TRP A 147 2.82 -1.92 -9.03
C TRP A 147 2.15 -1.21 -7.85
N SER A 148 2.85 -1.14 -6.71
CA SER A 148 2.36 -0.38 -5.56
C SER A 148 2.57 1.12 -5.78
N PRO A 149 1.75 1.98 -5.15
CA PRO A 149 1.98 3.42 -5.15
C PRO A 149 3.40 3.85 -4.73
N GLU A 150 4.03 3.14 -3.79
CA GLU A 150 5.42 3.40 -3.37
C GLU A 150 6.42 3.08 -4.48
N GLN A 151 6.24 1.96 -5.16
CA GLN A 151 7.06 1.56 -6.30
C GLN A 151 6.94 2.54 -7.46
N ILE A 152 5.72 2.99 -7.76
CA ILE A 152 5.47 3.97 -8.82
C ILE A 152 6.13 5.30 -8.50
N ALA A 153 5.99 5.80 -7.27
CA ALA A 153 6.60 7.05 -6.85
C ALA A 153 8.14 7.00 -6.93
N GLY A 154 8.76 5.92 -6.44
CA GLY A 154 10.21 5.76 -6.51
C GLY A 154 10.73 5.60 -7.93
N TRP A 155 10.06 4.80 -8.76
CA TRP A 155 10.40 4.64 -10.18
C TRP A 155 10.27 5.95 -10.97
N LEU A 156 9.17 6.69 -10.77
CA LEU A 156 8.99 8.00 -11.41
C LEU A 156 10.13 8.96 -11.08
N LYS A 157 10.60 8.95 -9.82
CA LYS A 157 11.73 9.78 -9.40
C LYS A 157 13.02 9.47 -10.15
N ARG A 158 13.23 8.19 -10.51
CA ARG A 158 14.43 7.72 -11.20
C ARG A 158 14.40 7.95 -12.71
N GLU A 159 13.26 7.67 -13.34
CA GLU A 159 13.09 7.86 -14.78
C GLU A 159 13.06 9.33 -15.19
N HIS A 160 12.65 10.19 -14.25
CA HIS A 160 12.40 11.60 -14.51
C HIS A 160 13.03 12.47 -13.41
N PRO A 161 14.37 12.40 -13.20
CA PRO A 161 15.02 13.09 -12.08
C PRO A 161 14.90 14.61 -12.19
N SER A 162 14.94 15.15 -13.41
CA SER A 162 14.91 16.59 -13.69
C SER A 162 13.52 17.15 -14.04
N ASP A 163 12.47 16.33 -14.00
CA ASP A 163 11.09 16.73 -14.34
C ASP A 163 10.21 16.70 -13.08
N PRO A 164 10.00 17.87 -12.42
CA PRO A 164 9.16 17.95 -11.22
C PRO A 164 7.73 17.49 -11.45
N ASP A 165 7.19 17.64 -12.66
CA ASP A 165 5.81 17.26 -13.01
C ASP A 165 5.60 15.76 -13.07
N MET A 166 6.68 14.99 -13.17
CA MET A 166 6.65 13.54 -13.03
C MET A 166 6.85 13.08 -11.58
N GLN A 167 7.06 13.98 -10.62
CA GLN A 167 7.21 13.65 -9.20
C GLN A 167 5.87 13.64 -8.46
N ILE A 168 5.65 12.60 -7.65
CA ILE A 168 4.48 12.47 -6.78
C ILE A 168 4.77 11.60 -5.57
N SER A 169 4.22 11.95 -4.40
CA SER A 169 4.31 11.07 -3.23
C SER A 169 3.37 9.87 -3.35
N HIS A 170 3.80 8.72 -2.86
CA HIS A 170 2.96 7.51 -2.85
C HIS A 170 1.67 7.70 -2.04
N GLU A 171 1.70 8.53 -1.00
CA GLU A 171 0.51 8.92 -0.23
C GLU A 171 -0.47 9.73 -1.09
N ALA A 172 0.00 10.60 -2.00
CA ALA A 172 -0.88 11.32 -2.92
C ALA A 172 -1.56 10.37 -3.91
N ILE A 173 -0.89 9.31 -4.35
CA ILE A 173 -1.49 8.23 -5.17
C ILE A 173 -2.53 7.47 -4.34
N TYR A 174 -2.21 7.01 -3.12
CA TYR A 174 -3.16 6.33 -2.23
C TYR A 174 -4.41 7.17 -1.96
N ARG A 175 -4.25 8.45 -1.62
CA ARG A 175 -5.38 9.36 -1.41
C ARG A 175 -6.24 9.50 -2.66
N SER A 176 -5.65 9.45 -3.85
CA SER A 176 -6.38 9.56 -5.12
C SER A 176 -7.11 8.26 -5.49
N LEU A 177 -6.65 7.11 -5.00
CA LEU A 177 -7.34 5.82 -5.13
C LEU A 177 -8.49 5.65 -4.12
N PHE A 178 -8.26 6.05 -2.86
CA PHE A 178 -9.23 5.80 -1.78
C PHE A 178 -10.30 6.90 -1.63
N ILE A 179 -9.98 8.15 -1.94
CA ILE A 179 -10.93 9.27 -1.83
C ILE A 179 -11.68 9.41 -3.15
N GLN A 180 -12.85 8.77 -3.23
CA GLN A 180 -13.67 8.72 -4.46
C GLN A 180 -14.03 10.10 -4.98
N SER A 181 -14.26 11.08 -4.10
CA SER A 181 -14.59 12.46 -4.50
C SER A 181 -13.48 13.18 -5.26
N ARG A 182 -12.28 12.62 -5.36
CA ARG A 182 -11.22 13.17 -6.23
C ARG A 182 -11.46 12.86 -7.70
N GLY A 183 -12.10 11.73 -8.05
CA GLY A 183 -12.47 11.37 -9.42
C GLY A 183 -11.32 11.22 -10.43
N VAL A 184 -10.06 11.21 -9.98
CA VAL A 184 -8.91 11.27 -10.90
C VAL A 184 -8.43 9.90 -11.39
N LEU A 185 -8.61 8.86 -10.58
CA LEU A 185 -8.25 7.49 -10.92
C LEU A 185 -9.51 6.62 -10.86
N LYS A 186 -9.66 5.69 -11.82
CA LYS A 186 -10.78 4.75 -11.84
C LYS A 186 -10.76 3.88 -10.58
N LYS A 187 -11.92 3.65 -9.96
CA LYS A 187 -12.07 2.84 -8.75
C LYS A 187 -11.54 1.41 -8.92
N GLU A 188 -11.69 0.85 -10.12
CA GLU A 188 -11.19 -0.48 -10.50
C GLU A 188 -9.68 -0.65 -10.28
N LEU A 189 -8.90 0.43 -10.34
CA LEU A 189 -7.46 0.36 -10.12
C LEU A 189 -7.09 -0.07 -8.69
N THR A 190 -8.02 0.04 -7.73
CA THR A 190 -7.82 -0.51 -6.37
C THR A 190 -7.71 -2.03 -6.35
N ALA A 191 -8.30 -2.73 -7.34
CA ALA A 191 -8.20 -4.19 -7.48
C ALA A 191 -6.78 -4.66 -7.85
N HIS A 192 -5.95 -3.78 -8.42
CA HIS A 192 -4.56 -4.09 -8.73
C HIS A 192 -3.61 -3.91 -7.53
N LEU A 193 -4.08 -3.34 -6.41
CA LEU A 193 -3.28 -3.27 -5.18
C LEU A 193 -3.13 -4.65 -4.54
N ARG A 194 -1.98 -4.91 -3.90
CA ARG A 194 -1.63 -6.19 -3.27
C ARG A 194 -2.71 -6.73 -2.33
N THR A 195 -3.32 -5.87 -1.52
CA THR A 195 -4.36 -6.27 -0.56
C THR A 195 -5.79 -6.12 -1.10
N ARG A 196 -5.96 -5.63 -2.35
CA ARG A 196 -7.25 -5.32 -3.02
C ARG A 196 -8.26 -4.54 -2.16
N ARG A 197 -7.76 -3.82 -1.15
CA ARG A 197 -8.58 -3.14 -0.14
C ARG A 197 -9.25 -1.93 -0.78
N GLN A 198 -10.55 -1.77 -0.52
CA GLN A 198 -11.30 -0.58 -0.92
C GLN A 198 -11.19 0.57 0.09
N ILE A 199 -10.76 0.28 1.33
CA ILE A 199 -10.65 1.24 2.44
C ILE A 199 -9.30 1.02 3.16
N ARG A 200 -8.64 2.12 3.58
CA ARG A 200 -7.39 2.06 4.34
C ARG A 200 -7.65 1.66 5.79
N HIS A 201 -6.94 0.63 6.28
CA HIS A 201 -6.93 0.21 7.68
C HIS A 201 -5.68 0.70 8.42
N ALA A 202 -5.74 0.77 9.75
CA ALA A 202 -4.57 0.96 10.62
C ALA A 202 -3.58 -0.21 10.48
N LYS A 203 -2.29 0.05 10.70
CA LYS A 203 -1.23 -0.98 10.70
C LYS A 203 -1.22 -1.69 12.07
N GLY A 204 -1.30 -3.03 12.12
CA GLY A 204 -1.09 -3.75 13.40
C GLY A 204 -1.72 -5.13 13.59
N ALA A 205 -1.65 -6.05 12.63
CA ALA A 205 -2.03 -7.44 12.89
C ALA A 205 -1.13 -8.42 12.12
N GLN A 206 -0.39 -9.26 12.85
CA GLN A 206 0.33 -10.44 12.35
C GLN A 206 0.13 -11.59 13.33
N THR A 207 0.04 -12.81 12.80
CA THR A 207 0.04 -14.07 13.55
C THR A 207 1.14 -14.98 12.98
N PRO A 208 1.99 -15.61 13.81
CA PRO A 208 3.01 -16.54 13.35
C PRO A 208 2.53 -18.00 13.37
N THR A 209 3.13 -18.84 12.52
CA THR A 209 2.94 -20.32 12.48
C THR A 209 4.25 -20.98 12.08
N GLY A 210 4.68 -22.05 12.78
CA GLY A 210 5.96 -22.76 12.57
C GLY A 210 5.81 -24.24 12.21
N GLN A 211 6.92 -24.89 11.77
CA GLN A 211 7.08 -26.35 11.53
C GLN A 211 8.58 -26.80 11.46
N GLY A 212 8.84 -28.12 11.60
CA GLY A 212 10.12 -28.80 12.01
C GLY A 212 11.12 -29.33 10.94
N GLN A 213 11.98 -30.33 11.30
CA GLN A 213 13.36 -30.58 10.78
C GLN A 213 13.63 -31.80 9.83
N ILE A 214 14.85 -31.82 9.21
CA ILE A 214 15.48 -32.86 8.34
C ILE A 214 16.85 -33.33 8.86
N LEU A 215 17.32 -34.51 8.45
CA LEU A 215 18.62 -35.14 8.75
C LEU A 215 19.67 -34.94 7.62
N ASP A 216 20.96 -34.92 7.98
CA ASP A 216 22.16 -34.73 7.11
C ASP A 216 22.28 -33.37 6.40
N MET A 217 22.28 -32.28 7.18
CA MET A 217 22.32 -30.91 6.67
C MET A 217 23.71 -30.28 6.73
N VAL A 218 24.11 -29.59 5.66
CA VAL A 218 25.15 -28.56 5.70
C VAL A 218 24.49 -27.29 6.23
N SER A 219 24.95 -26.80 7.39
CA SER A 219 24.33 -25.66 8.06
C SER A 219 24.49 -24.39 7.22
N ILE A 220 23.50 -23.48 7.28
CA ILE A 220 23.64 -22.12 6.73
C ILE A 220 24.85 -21.37 7.29
N ARG A 221 25.35 -21.77 8.47
CA ARG A 221 26.54 -21.20 9.11
C ARG A 221 27.84 -21.53 8.38
N GLU A 222 27.83 -22.55 7.53
CA GLU A 222 28.98 -22.97 6.72
C GLU A 222 29.06 -22.24 5.36
N ARG A 223 28.21 -21.22 5.17
CA ARG A 223 28.18 -20.44 3.93
C ARG A 223 29.35 -19.44 3.87
N PRO A 224 29.92 -19.18 2.67
CA PRO A 224 30.90 -18.11 2.49
C PRO A 224 30.36 -16.76 2.99
N ALA A 225 31.22 -15.96 3.63
CA ALA A 225 30.85 -14.65 4.18
C ALA A 225 30.26 -13.68 3.13
N GLU A 226 30.71 -13.79 1.88
CA GLU A 226 30.19 -13.08 0.69
C GLU A 226 28.68 -13.25 0.45
N ALA A 227 28.05 -14.26 1.05
CA ALA A 227 26.62 -14.48 0.89
C ALA A 227 25.76 -13.64 1.86
N GLU A 228 26.33 -13.15 2.96
CA GLU A 228 25.56 -12.43 3.99
C GLU A 228 25.28 -10.98 3.59
N ASP A 229 26.28 -10.28 3.05
CA ASP A 229 26.16 -8.88 2.62
C ASP A 229 25.30 -8.70 1.37
N ARG A 230 25.04 -9.80 0.64
CA ARG A 230 24.28 -9.85 -0.61
C ARG A 230 24.91 -8.98 -1.70
N ALA A 231 26.20 -8.70 -1.60
CA ALA A 231 26.97 -7.92 -2.56
C ALA A 231 27.33 -8.75 -3.79
N VAL A 232 27.48 -10.07 -3.63
CA VAL A 232 27.89 -10.98 -4.69
C VAL A 232 26.67 -11.68 -5.33
N PRO A 233 26.57 -11.72 -6.66
CA PRO A 233 25.51 -12.44 -7.37
C PRO A 233 25.66 -13.96 -7.29
N GLY A 234 24.56 -14.66 -7.59
CA GLY A 234 24.58 -16.12 -7.76
C GLY A 234 24.32 -16.93 -6.50
N HIS A 235 24.00 -16.24 -5.40
CA HIS A 235 23.48 -16.86 -4.18
C HIS A 235 21.95 -16.86 -4.22
N TRP A 236 21.34 -18.03 -4.28
CA TRP A 236 19.89 -18.19 -4.40
C TRP A 236 19.25 -18.59 -3.07
N GLU A 237 18.04 -18.11 -2.82
CA GLU A 237 17.11 -18.65 -1.82
C GLU A 237 16.00 -19.40 -2.54
N GLY A 238 15.67 -20.61 -2.08
CA GLY A 238 14.65 -21.45 -2.68
C GLY A 238 13.55 -21.89 -1.71
N ASP A 239 12.28 -21.83 -2.11
CA ASP A 239 11.11 -22.21 -1.31
C ASP A 239 10.12 -23.03 -2.13
N LEU A 240 9.10 -23.57 -1.45
CA LEU A 240 7.89 -24.03 -2.09
C LEU A 240 6.71 -23.10 -1.81
N LEU A 241 6.06 -22.69 -2.90
CA LEU A 241 4.80 -21.97 -2.83
C LEU A 241 3.65 -22.96 -3.01
N ILE A 242 2.89 -23.17 -1.93
CA ILE A 242 1.73 -24.06 -1.87
C ILE A 242 0.45 -23.32 -2.31
N GLY A 243 -0.34 -23.94 -3.18
CA GLY A 243 -1.66 -23.51 -3.64
C GLY A 243 -2.78 -24.47 -3.23
N ALA A 244 -3.92 -24.39 -3.91
CA ALA A 244 -5.09 -25.22 -3.59
C ALA A 244 -4.81 -26.70 -3.83
N GLY A 245 -5.41 -27.53 -2.99
CA GLY A 245 -5.26 -28.99 -3.04
C GLY A 245 -3.80 -29.44 -2.84
N ASP A 246 -2.99 -28.67 -2.09
CA ASP A 246 -1.57 -28.94 -1.87
C ASP A 246 -0.76 -29.07 -3.18
N THR A 247 -1.13 -28.28 -4.19
CA THR A 247 -0.32 -28.11 -5.39
C THR A 247 0.84 -27.19 -5.10
N ARG A 248 2.03 -27.47 -5.65
CA ARG A 248 3.27 -26.78 -5.30
C ARG A 248 4.00 -26.30 -6.56
N ILE A 249 4.68 -25.18 -6.43
CA ILE A 249 5.75 -24.74 -7.34
C ILE A 249 6.97 -24.40 -6.51
N ALA A 250 8.16 -24.54 -7.08
CA ALA A 250 9.37 -24.03 -6.46
C ALA A 250 9.61 -22.58 -6.84
N THR A 251 10.07 -21.78 -5.88
CA THR A 251 10.41 -20.37 -6.06
C THR A 251 11.89 -20.17 -5.76
N LEU A 252 12.63 -19.65 -6.72
CA LEU A 252 14.05 -19.32 -6.59
C LEU A 252 14.21 -17.82 -6.65
N VAL A 253 14.92 -17.22 -5.69
CA VAL A 253 15.16 -15.79 -5.63
C VAL A 253 16.64 -15.52 -5.43
N GLU A 254 17.24 -14.79 -6.35
CA GLU A 254 18.65 -14.40 -6.29
C GLU A 254 18.85 -13.30 -5.23
N ARG A 255 19.83 -13.46 -4.33
CA ARG A 255 19.99 -12.62 -3.14
C ARG A 255 20.55 -11.23 -3.45
N HIS A 256 21.24 -11.01 -4.57
CA HIS A 256 21.74 -9.68 -4.92
C HIS A 256 20.65 -8.84 -5.59
N SER A 257 20.21 -9.27 -6.77
CA SER A 257 19.24 -8.65 -7.68
C SER A 257 17.77 -8.85 -7.31
N ARG A 258 17.44 -9.81 -6.42
CA ARG A 258 16.05 -10.25 -6.15
C ARG A 258 15.36 -10.86 -7.36
N PHE A 259 16.10 -11.25 -8.39
CA PHE A 259 15.54 -11.87 -9.57
C PHE A 259 14.88 -13.18 -9.20
N THR A 260 13.62 -13.33 -9.58
CA THR A 260 12.76 -14.45 -9.19
C THR A 260 12.56 -15.39 -10.36
N MET A 261 12.73 -16.68 -10.14
CA MET A 261 12.32 -17.74 -11.07
C MET A 261 11.27 -18.63 -10.40
N LEU A 262 10.29 -19.04 -11.19
CA LEU A 262 9.26 -19.99 -10.77
C LEU A 262 9.46 -21.30 -11.53
N VAL A 263 9.42 -22.42 -10.81
CA VAL A 263 9.65 -23.75 -11.39
C VAL A 263 8.43 -24.62 -11.13
N LYS A 264 7.83 -25.12 -12.22
CA LYS A 264 6.70 -26.03 -12.15
C LYS A 264 7.15 -27.39 -11.60
N LEU A 265 6.45 -27.88 -10.59
CA LEU A 265 6.59 -29.25 -10.09
C LEU A 265 5.41 -30.10 -10.58
N THR A 266 5.71 -31.29 -11.09
CA THR A 266 4.70 -32.24 -11.58
C THR A 266 4.20 -33.18 -10.48
N LYS A 267 5.07 -33.52 -9.53
CA LYS A 267 4.81 -34.42 -8.41
C LYS A 267 5.34 -33.85 -7.10
N ARG A 268 4.94 -34.45 -5.97
CA ARG A 268 5.26 -34.03 -4.59
C ARG A 268 6.49 -34.72 -3.99
N ASP A 269 7.37 -35.25 -4.83
CA ASP A 269 8.56 -35.98 -4.39
C ASP A 269 9.84 -35.16 -4.57
N SER A 270 10.84 -35.46 -3.74
CA SER A 270 12.13 -34.76 -3.74
C SER A 270 12.91 -34.93 -5.05
N ALA A 271 12.80 -36.08 -5.72
CA ALA A 271 13.52 -36.32 -6.97
C ALA A 271 12.99 -35.39 -8.09
N THR A 272 11.68 -35.25 -8.20
CA THR A 272 11.05 -34.32 -9.14
C THR A 272 11.45 -32.87 -8.86
N ALA A 273 11.46 -32.46 -7.59
CA ALA A 273 11.87 -31.11 -7.19
C ALA A 273 13.34 -30.83 -7.55
N VAL A 274 14.26 -31.70 -7.14
CA VAL A 274 15.69 -31.60 -7.42
C VAL A 274 15.97 -31.56 -8.92
N THR A 275 15.39 -32.47 -9.70
CA THR A 275 15.60 -32.51 -11.16
C THR A 275 15.09 -31.25 -11.84
N ALA A 276 13.91 -30.76 -11.45
CA ALA A 276 13.34 -29.55 -12.03
C ALA A 276 14.17 -28.30 -11.70
N LEU A 277 14.67 -28.20 -10.46
CA LEU A 277 15.56 -27.13 -10.00
C LEU A 277 16.91 -27.18 -10.71
N ALA A 278 17.54 -28.37 -10.78
CA ALA A 278 18.83 -28.56 -11.43
C ALA A 278 18.78 -28.15 -12.90
N ARG A 279 17.71 -28.53 -13.62
CA ARG A 279 17.50 -28.13 -15.01
C ARG A 279 17.33 -26.61 -15.17
N LYS A 280 16.74 -25.91 -14.20
CA LYS A 280 16.55 -24.45 -14.28
C LYS A 280 17.87 -23.72 -13.95
N ILE A 281 18.57 -24.15 -12.90
CA ILE A 281 19.84 -23.55 -12.48
C ILE A 281 20.96 -23.85 -13.46
N GLY A 282 21.02 -25.06 -14.03
CA GLY A 282 22.02 -25.43 -15.04
C GLY A 282 21.92 -24.66 -16.36
N LYS A 283 20.84 -23.89 -16.60
CA LYS A 283 20.72 -22.97 -17.73
C LYS A 283 21.26 -21.58 -17.46
N LEU A 284 21.65 -21.30 -16.22
CA LEU A 284 22.19 -20.00 -15.85
C LEU A 284 23.69 -19.94 -16.19
N PRO A 285 24.21 -18.73 -16.50
CA PRO A 285 25.64 -18.46 -16.53
C PRO A 285 26.34 -18.91 -15.25
N GLU A 286 27.63 -19.26 -15.34
CA GLU A 286 28.39 -19.78 -14.21
C GLU A 286 28.50 -18.79 -13.05
N GLU A 287 28.56 -17.51 -13.37
CA GLU A 287 28.60 -16.38 -12.45
C GLU A 287 27.39 -16.36 -11.51
N LEU A 288 26.25 -16.91 -11.95
CA LEU A 288 25.02 -17.02 -11.17
C LEU A 288 24.86 -18.36 -10.45
N ARG A 289 25.83 -19.29 -10.54
CA ARG A 289 25.72 -20.66 -9.99
C ARG A 289 26.59 -20.86 -8.74
N ARG A 290 26.49 -19.96 -7.74
CA ARG A 290 27.31 -20.06 -6.52
C ARG A 290 26.73 -20.97 -5.44
N SER A 291 25.53 -20.68 -4.95
CA SER A 291 24.92 -21.49 -3.88
C SER A 291 23.40 -21.41 -3.87
N LEU A 292 22.75 -22.40 -3.27
CA LEU A 292 21.32 -22.44 -3.03
C LEU A 292 21.06 -22.58 -1.52
N THR A 293 20.17 -21.78 -0.98
CA THR A 293 19.69 -21.92 0.40
C THR A 293 18.24 -22.38 0.42
N TRP A 294 17.96 -23.43 1.17
CA TRP A 294 16.63 -24.00 1.30
C TRP A 294 16.19 -24.10 2.77
N ASP A 295 14.89 -24.26 3.01
CA ASP A 295 14.39 -24.63 4.33
C ASP A 295 14.60 -26.13 4.60
N GLN A 296 14.32 -26.58 5.82
CA GLN A 296 14.37 -28.00 6.16
C GLN A 296 13.12 -28.76 5.65
N GLY A 297 12.60 -28.40 4.47
CA GLY A 297 11.49 -29.08 3.80
C GLY A 297 11.96 -30.37 3.10
N LYS A 298 11.20 -31.47 3.26
CA LYS A 298 11.60 -32.82 2.80
C LYS A 298 11.80 -32.89 1.28
N GLU A 299 11.37 -31.86 0.56
CA GLU A 299 11.49 -31.76 -0.89
C GLU A 299 12.93 -31.61 -1.37
N MET A 300 13.86 -31.17 -0.49
CA MET A 300 15.30 -31.13 -0.78
C MET A 300 16.09 -32.27 -0.11
N ALA A 301 15.43 -33.37 0.27
CA ALA A 301 16.11 -34.55 0.83
C ALA A 301 17.19 -35.12 -0.11
N ARG A 302 17.02 -35.03 -1.44
CA ARG A 302 17.99 -35.48 -2.45
C ARG A 302 18.94 -34.36 -2.94
N HIS A 303 19.23 -33.36 -2.11
CA HIS A 303 20.08 -32.21 -2.48
C HIS A 303 21.48 -32.58 -2.98
N ARG A 304 22.07 -33.71 -2.54
CA ARG A 304 23.38 -34.15 -3.05
C ARG A 304 23.38 -34.37 -4.56
N SER A 305 22.31 -34.95 -5.11
CA SER A 305 22.14 -35.12 -6.56
C SER A 305 21.99 -33.77 -7.28
N PHE A 306 21.40 -32.77 -6.61
CA PHE A 306 21.34 -31.40 -7.14
C PHE A 306 22.76 -30.81 -7.24
N THR A 307 23.56 -30.92 -6.17
CA THR A 307 24.94 -30.40 -6.15
C THR A 307 25.77 -31.04 -7.25
N VAL A 308 25.74 -32.38 -7.38
CA VAL A 308 26.47 -33.10 -8.43
C VAL A 308 26.07 -32.64 -9.83
N ALA A 309 24.78 -32.42 -10.07
CA ALA A 309 24.28 -32.05 -11.40
C ALA A 309 24.54 -30.58 -11.78
N THR A 310 24.78 -29.69 -10.81
CA THR A 310 24.84 -28.23 -11.05
C THR A 310 26.14 -27.56 -10.61
N ASN A 311 26.97 -28.27 -9.86
CA ASN A 311 28.12 -27.75 -9.11
C ASN A 311 27.76 -26.65 -8.09
N VAL A 312 26.48 -26.56 -7.69
CA VAL A 312 25.99 -25.54 -6.76
C VAL A 312 25.76 -26.16 -5.39
N GLN A 313 26.41 -25.61 -4.36
CA GLN A 313 26.24 -26.11 -3.00
C GLN A 313 24.88 -25.71 -2.40
N VAL A 314 24.24 -26.66 -1.70
CA VAL A 314 22.95 -26.46 -1.04
C VAL A 314 23.16 -26.34 0.47
N TYR A 315 22.69 -25.23 1.02
CA TYR A 315 22.75 -24.92 2.46
C TYR A 315 21.34 -24.91 3.06
N PHE A 316 21.19 -25.44 4.26
CA PHE A 316 19.90 -25.51 4.94
C PHE A 316 19.83 -24.53 6.11
N CYS A 317 18.70 -23.83 6.21
CA CYS A 317 18.46 -22.88 7.30
C CYS A 317 18.31 -23.60 8.64
N ASP A 318 18.62 -22.89 9.73
CA ASP A 318 18.41 -23.39 11.08
C ASP A 318 16.90 -23.54 11.35
N PRO A 319 16.48 -24.51 12.19
CA PRO A 319 15.09 -24.68 12.56
C PRO A 319 14.56 -23.41 13.20
N ARG A 320 13.27 -23.10 12.96
CA ARG A 320 12.58 -21.95 13.55
C ARG A 320 13.25 -20.59 13.28
N SER A 321 14.06 -20.50 12.21
CA SER A 321 14.80 -19.29 11.83
C SER A 321 14.36 -18.71 10.48
N PRO A 322 13.07 -18.36 10.29
CA PRO A 322 12.55 -17.89 8.99
C PRO A 322 13.24 -16.60 8.50
N TRP A 323 13.80 -15.79 9.41
CA TRP A 323 14.52 -14.56 9.06
C TRP A 323 15.77 -14.80 8.19
N GLN A 324 16.36 -16.01 8.24
CA GLN A 324 17.48 -16.41 7.39
C GLN A 324 17.11 -16.48 5.89
N ARG A 325 15.81 -16.41 5.57
CA ARG A 325 15.23 -16.39 4.22
C ARG A 325 14.26 -15.24 4.00
N GLY A 326 14.52 -14.10 4.64
CA GLY A 326 13.64 -12.93 4.57
C GLY A 326 13.38 -12.45 3.13
N THR A 327 14.28 -12.73 2.17
CA THR A 327 14.07 -12.40 0.76
C THR A 327 12.96 -13.23 0.14
N ASN A 328 13.03 -14.55 0.33
CA ASN A 328 12.05 -15.47 -0.24
C ASN A 328 10.67 -15.29 0.38
N GLU A 329 10.58 -15.08 1.70
CA GLU A 329 9.31 -14.83 2.37
C GLU A 329 8.62 -13.57 1.83
N ASN A 330 9.38 -12.48 1.67
CA ASN A 330 8.86 -11.25 1.07
C ASN A 330 8.36 -11.49 -0.37
N THR A 331 9.17 -12.21 -1.16
CA THR A 331 8.88 -12.52 -2.56
C THR A 331 7.66 -13.41 -2.71
N ASN A 332 7.53 -14.45 -1.88
CA ASN A 332 6.34 -15.30 -1.80
C ASN A 332 5.11 -14.49 -1.43
N GLY A 333 5.24 -13.55 -0.49
CA GLY A 333 4.20 -12.60 -0.17
C GLY A 333 3.77 -11.71 -1.36
N LEU A 334 4.68 -11.38 -2.29
CA LEU A 334 4.37 -10.64 -3.52
C LEU A 334 3.74 -11.56 -4.58
N LEU A 335 4.24 -12.79 -4.71
CA LEU A 335 3.70 -13.80 -5.61
C LEU A 335 2.24 -14.11 -5.31
N ARG A 336 1.80 -14.03 -4.04
CA ARG A 336 0.38 -14.19 -3.68
C ARG A 336 -0.57 -13.19 -4.36
N GLN A 337 -0.06 -12.09 -4.91
CA GLN A 337 -0.86 -11.17 -5.72
C GLN A 337 -1.26 -11.77 -7.08
N TYR A 338 -0.43 -12.68 -7.61
CA TYR A 338 -0.62 -13.39 -8.89
C TYR A 338 -1.10 -14.84 -8.69
N LEU A 339 -0.65 -15.47 -7.59
CA LEU A 339 -0.92 -16.86 -7.22
C LEU A 339 -1.55 -16.93 -5.81
N PRO A 340 -2.83 -16.52 -5.66
CA PRO A 340 -3.57 -16.70 -4.41
C PRO A 340 -3.47 -18.13 -3.86
N ARG A 341 -3.62 -18.30 -2.53
CA ARG A 341 -3.59 -19.63 -1.89
C ARG A 341 -4.67 -20.58 -2.43
N THR A 342 -5.76 -20.04 -2.95
CA THR A 342 -6.87 -20.80 -3.56
C THR A 342 -6.62 -21.20 -5.02
N THR A 343 -5.50 -20.76 -5.62
CA THR A 343 -5.16 -21.13 -6.99
C THR A 343 -4.67 -22.56 -7.05
N ASN A 344 -5.29 -23.37 -7.92
CA ASN A 344 -4.75 -24.69 -8.27
C ASN A 344 -3.55 -24.51 -9.21
N LEU A 345 -2.34 -24.73 -8.70
CA LEU A 345 -1.09 -24.50 -9.43
C LEU A 345 -0.77 -25.61 -10.43
N SER A 346 -1.47 -26.75 -10.40
CA SER A 346 -1.24 -27.83 -11.39
C SER A 346 -1.68 -27.42 -12.79
N ARG A 347 -2.67 -26.54 -12.90
CA ARG A 347 -3.23 -26.04 -14.16
C ARG A 347 -2.35 -25.02 -14.88
N LEU A 348 -1.29 -24.53 -14.23
CA LEU A 348 -0.38 -23.55 -14.80
C LEU A 348 0.75 -24.25 -15.57
N SER A 349 1.01 -23.77 -16.78
CA SER A 349 2.19 -24.17 -17.54
C SER A 349 3.45 -23.45 -17.05
N GLN A 350 4.62 -23.99 -17.39
CA GLN A 350 5.89 -23.32 -17.08
C GLN A 350 5.97 -21.92 -17.75
N ALA A 351 5.48 -21.78 -18.99
CA ALA A 351 5.45 -20.50 -19.69
C ALA A 351 4.57 -19.44 -18.97
N GLN A 352 3.43 -19.86 -18.41
CA GLN A 352 2.60 -18.97 -17.59
C GLN A 352 3.30 -18.54 -16.30
N LEU A 353 4.03 -19.45 -15.66
CA LEU A 353 4.85 -19.12 -14.49
C LEU A 353 5.99 -18.16 -14.85
N ASP A 354 6.67 -18.36 -15.98
CA ASP A 354 7.73 -17.48 -16.45
C ASP A 354 7.18 -16.07 -16.77
N ALA A 355 5.98 -15.95 -17.34
CA ALA A 355 5.32 -14.66 -17.55
C ALA A 355 4.98 -13.93 -16.24
N ILE A 356 4.58 -14.67 -15.19
CA ILE A 356 4.38 -14.11 -13.84
C ILE A 356 5.71 -13.64 -13.24
N ALA A 357 6.75 -14.46 -13.36
CA ALA A 357 8.10 -14.12 -12.91
C ALA A 357 8.62 -12.86 -13.60
N LEU A 358 8.44 -12.75 -14.92
CA LEU A 358 8.82 -11.56 -15.70
C LEU A 358 8.14 -10.29 -15.19
N ARG A 359 6.81 -10.33 -14.96
CA ARG A 359 6.08 -9.18 -14.38
C ARG A 359 6.61 -8.80 -13.00
N LEU A 360 7.01 -9.79 -12.20
CA LEU A 360 7.58 -9.56 -10.88
C LEU A 360 9.02 -9.01 -10.95
N ASN A 361 9.81 -9.44 -11.93
CA ASN A 361 11.19 -9.02 -12.16
C ASN A 361 11.31 -7.66 -12.85
N GLN A 362 10.28 -7.22 -13.58
CA GLN A 362 10.18 -5.87 -14.13
C GLN A 362 9.58 -4.87 -13.12
N ARG A 363 9.24 -5.32 -11.91
CA ARG A 363 8.62 -4.49 -10.89
C ARG A 363 9.68 -3.93 -9.94
N PRO A 364 9.78 -2.61 -9.76
CA PRO A 364 10.88 -1.98 -9.03
C PRO A 364 10.86 -2.35 -7.55
N ARG A 365 12.03 -2.43 -6.92
CA ARG A 365 12.20 -2.77 -5.51
C ARG A 365 12.80 -1.61 -4.74
N LYS A 366 12.16 -1.21 -3.64
CA LYS A 366 12.73 -0.19 -2.74
C LYS A 366 14.11 -0.56 -2.21
N THR A 367 14.35 -1.85 -1.97
CA THR A 367 15.65 -2.38 -1.52
C THR A 367 16.75 -2.31 -2.58
N LEU A 368 16.39 -2.06 -3.84
CA LEU A 368 17.32 -1.86 -4.95
C LEU A 368 17.24 -0.41 -5.44
N ASP A 369 16.90 0.51 -4.55
CA ASP A 369 16.68 1.93 -4.85
C ASP A 369 15.72 2.12 -6.02
N PHE A 370 14.66 1.32 -6.09
CA PHE A 370 13.64 1.31 -7.14
C PHE A 370 14.12 0.90 -8.54
N GLU A 371 15.26 0.24 -8.67
CA GLU A 371 15.58 -0.56 -9.85
C GLU A 371 14.74 -1.83 -9.90
N THR A 372 14.54 -2.36 -11.10
CA THR A 372 13.88 -3.66 -11.28
C THR A 372 14.89 -4.79 -11.09
N PRO A 373 14.46 -5.94 -10.54
CA PRO A 373 15.32 -7.12 -10.46
C PRO A 373 15.92 -7.55 -11.80
N ALA A 374 15.20 -7.37 -12.90
CA ALA A 374 15.69 -7.63 -14.24
C ALA A 374 16.87 -6.70 -14.59
N ASP A 375 16.70 -5.39 -14.44
CA ASP A 375 17.77 -4.42 -14.74
C ASP A 375 18.99 -4.62 -13.83
N ARG A 376 18.76 -4.95 -12.55
CA ARG A 376 19.85 -5.21 -11.61
C ARG A 376 20.63 -6.47 -11.97
N LEU A 377 19.95 -7.53 -12.41
CA LEU A 377 20.62 -8.75 -12.85
C LEU A 377 21.41 -8.51 -14.14
N ASP A 378 20.83 -7.77 -15.10
CA ASP A 378 21.48 -7.46 -16.38
C ASP A 378 22.80 -6.69 -16.19
N LYS A 379 22.82 -5.71 -15.28
CA LYS A 379 24.05 -4.97 -14.92
C LYS A 379 25.17 -5.81 -14.32
N VAL A 380 24.85 -7.00 -13.82
CA VAL A 380 25.81 -7.92 -13.21
C VAL A 380 26.31 -8.96 -14.21
N LEU A 381 25.60 -9.11 -15.33
CA LEU A 381 25.96 -9.98 -16.44
C LEU A 381 26.70 -9.24 -17.57
N GLN A 382 26.75 -7.91 -17.50
CA GLN A 382 27.59 -7.03 -18.31
C GLN A 382 28.95 -6.85 -17.62
#